data_AF-B0WT42-F1
#
_entry.id   AF-B0WT42-F1
#
_cell.length_a   1.000
_cell.length_b   1.000
_cell.length_c   1.000
_cell.angle_alpha   90.00
_cell.angle_beta   90.00
_cell.angle_gamma   90.00
#
_symmetry.space_group_name_H-M   'P 1'
#
loop_
_entity.id
_entity.type
_entity.pdbx_description
1 polymer ?
#
loop_
_entity_poly.entity_id
_entity_poly.type
_entity_poly.pdbx_seq_one_letter_code
_entity_poly.pdbx_strand_id
1 'polypeptide(L)'
;MKLAAPLLILTFLSLCDRIRADSNDESLLDPMEFSYVNLWKYAESECEKKGINGSIITRTWINVRACLRNTLDVIQFNMDAIRLDADNQRTILAKSGDGRCVGSHCPNLRKAPNCFEPFMVAVKGCVPEKNYEIFEALRGWIESVLGHVCKDDGAHIVYDRVKHEKCTNELGGYIFECAALNIINKQYDDRKALTEEDCGSVVRAKDCLLNKLSECSVFAAATQLFYDNFIRITSCIGSA
;
A
#
# COMPACT_ATOMS: atom_id res chain seq x y z
N MET A 1 1.91 -22.28 -13.57
CA MET A 1 2.71 -21.08 -13.87
C MET A 1 2.34 -20.01 -12.86
N LYS A 2 3.17 -19.83 -11.83
CA LYS A 2 2.95 -18.85 -10.76
C LYS A 2 3.46 -17.50 -11.26
N LEU A 3 2.56 -16.53 -11.39
CA LEU A 3 2.83 -15.16 -11.83
C LEU A 3 3.62 -14.44 -10.72
N ALA A 4 4.95 -14.41 -10.85
CA ALA A 4 5.79 -13.43 -10.18
C ALA A 4 5.73 -12.13 -11.00
N ALA A 5 5.63 -11.00 -10.30
CA ALA A 5 5.87 -9.62 -10.75
C ALA A 5 4.74 -8.56 -10.82
N PRO A 6 3.43 -8.84 -10.67
CA PRO A 6 2.54 -7.79 -10.23
C PRO A 6 2.61 -7.61 -8.69
N LEU A 7 3.41 -8.42 -8.01
CA LEU A 7 3.43 -8.60 -6.56
C LEU A 7 4.01 -7.45 -5.73
N LEU A 8 4.51 -6.35 -6.27
CA LEU A 8 4.88 -5.18 -5.46
C LEU A 8 3.76 -4.13 -5.38
N ILE A 9 2.80 -4.20 -6.29
CA ILE A 9 1.59 -3.37 -6.32
C ILE A 9 0.34 -4.22 -5.97
N LEU A 10 0.38 -5.55 -6.23
CA LEU A 10 -0.68 -6.52 -5.87
C LEU A 10 -0.48 -7.21 -4.52
N THR A 11 0.71 -7.22 -3.88
CA THR A 11 0.78 -7.69 -2.47
C THR A 11 -0.02 -6.79 -1.54
N PHE A 12 -0.20 -5.52 -1.91
CA PHE A 12 -1.14 -4.61 -1.23
C PHE A 12 -2.62 -4.91 -1.51
N LEU A 13 -2.93 -5.72 -2.52
CA LEU A 13 -4.30 -6.11 -2.87
C LEU A 13 -4.61 -7.59 -2.56
N SER A 14 -3.62 -8.43 -2.23
CA SER A 14 -3.79 -9.87 -2.01
C SER A 14 -3.77 -10.32 -0.54
N LEU A 15 -3.74 -9.39 0.41
CA LEU A 15 -3.74 -9.70 1.86
C LEU A 15 -5.14 -9.91 2.45
N CYS A 16 -6.21 -9.87 1.63
CA CYS A 16 -7.61 -9.88 2.07
C CYS A 16 -8.42 -11.14 1.66
N ASP A 17 -7.83 -12.33 1.57
CA ASP A 17 -8.60 -13.54 1.18
C ASP A 17 -9.03 -14.46 2.35
N ARG A 18 -8.83 -14.08 3.62
CA ARG A 18 -9.34 -14.89 4.76
C ARG A 18 -9.76 -14.08 6.00
N ILE A 19 -10.75 -13.20 5.88
CA ILE A 19 -11.64 -12.94 7.03
C ILE A 19 -13.07 -12.91 6.53
N ARG A 20 -13.80 -13.97 6.89
CA ARG A 20 -15.24 -14.14 6.68
C ARG A 20 -15.90 -13.84 8.02
N ALA A 21 -16.68 -12.77 8.12
CA ALA A 21 -17.78 -12.66 9.06
C ALA A 21 -18.68 -11.47 8.68
N ASP A 22 -19.98 -11.74 8.67
CA ASP A 22 -21.07 -10.77 8.68
C ASP A 22 -20.93 -9.77 9.84
N SER A 23 -21.25 -8.51 9.57
CA SER A 23 -22.28 -7.81 10.34
C SER A 23 -22.75 -6.55 9.61
N ASN A 24 -24.07 -6.44 9.47
CA ASN A 24 -24.75 -5.18 9.21
C ASN A 24 -24.65 -4.34 10.48
N ASP A 25 -23.76 -3.36 10.52
CA ASP A 25 -23.84 -2.26 11.49
C ASP A 25 -23.38 -0.97 10.82
N GLU A 26 -24.01 0.14 11.18
CA GLU A 26 -23.76 1.46 10.57
C GLU A 26 -22.26 1.80 10.63
N SER A 27 -21.66 1.95 9.46
CA SER A 27 -20.22 1.99 9.24
C SER A 27 -19.55 3.25 9.78
N LEU A 28 -19.18 3.22 11.05
CA LEU A 28 -18.03 4.00 11.52
C LEU A 28 -16.77 3.23 11.07
N LEU A 29 -15.99 3.81 10.16
CA LEU A 29 -14.68 3.26 9.81
C LEU A 29 -13.83 3.24 11.08
N ASP A 30 -13.37 2.07 11.51
CA ASP A 30 -12.35 1.97 12.54
C ASP A 30 -11.10 2.73 12.04
N PRO A 31 -10.69 3.82 12.72
CA PRO A 31 -9.56 4.66 12.31
C PRO A 31 -8.23 3.93 12.18
N MET A 32 -8.13 2.69 12.67
CA MET A 32 -6.94 1.83 12.52
C MET A 32 -7.16 0.63 11.59
N GLU A 33 -8.36 0.43 11.03
CA GLU A 33 -8.63 -0.66 10.09
C GLU A 33 -8.29 -0.26 8.65
N PHE A 34 -7.09 -0.62 8.20
CA PHE A 34 -6.61 -0.43 6.82
C PHE A 34 -7.09 -1.53 5.86
N SER A 35 -8.28 -2.08 6.09
CA SER A 35 -8.90 -3.01 5.14
C SER A 35 -9.32 -2.23 3.90
N TYR A 36 -8.66 -2.47 2.77
CA TYR A 36 -8.99 -1.84 1.49
C TYR A 36 -10.47 -2.04 1.13
N VAL A 37 -11.02 -3.23 1.41
CA VAL A 37 -12.42 -3.56 1.17
C VAL A 37 -13.35 -2.71 2.06
N ASN A 38 -12.97 -2.44 3.30
CA ASN A 38 -13.79 -1.65 4.21
C ASN A 38 -13.69 -0.16 3.88
N LEU A 39 -12.48 0.36 3.60
CA LEU A 39 -12.29 1.73 3.10
C LEU A 39 -13.07 1.99 1.81
N TRP A 40 -13.12 1.00 0.94
CA TRP A 40 -13.89 1.05 -0.30
C TRP A 40 -15.39 1.13 -0.05
N LYS A 41 -15.95 0.16 0.69
CA LYS A 41 -17.38 0.13 1.04
C LYS A 41 -17.79 1.40 1.80
N TYR A 42 -16.92 1.88 2.66
CA TYR A 42 -17.08 3.13 3.39
C TYR A 42 -17.21 4.31 2.41
N ALA A 43 -16.26 4.48 1.49
CA ALA A 43 -16.31 5.57 0.51
C ALA A 43 -17.58 5.51 -0.36
N GLU A 44 -18.00 4.32 -0.79
CA GLU A 44 -19.25 4.12 -1.53
C GLU A 44 -20.47 4.55 -0.72
N SER A 45 -20.57 4.10 0.53
CA SER A 45 -21.67 4.45 1.43
C SER A 45 -21.73 5.96 1.71
N GLU A 46 -20.59 6.61 1.93
CA GLU A 46 -20.53 8.06 2.16
C GLU A 46 -20.93 8.86 0.92
N CYS A 47 -20.62 8.38 -0.29
CA CYS A 47 -21.16 8.98 -1.52
C CYS A 47 -22.69 8.94 -1.50
N GLU A 48 -23.27 7.78 -1.20
CA GLU A 48 -24.72 7.58 -1.22
C GLU A 48 -25.44 8.45 -0.20
N LYS A 49 -24.88 8.60 1.01
CA LYS A 49 -25.39 9.51 2.05
C LYS A 49 -25.45 10.98 1.56
N LYS A 50 -24.57 11.37 0.63
CA LYS A 50 -24.55 12.70 0.00
C LYS A 50 -25.38 12.79 -1.28
N GLY A 51 -26.12 11.75 -1.64
CA GLY A 51 -26.87 11.68 -2.90
C GLY A 51 -25.99 11.52 -4.15
N ILE A 52 -24.70 11.19 -3.97
CA ILE A 52 -23.76 10.87 -5.04
C ILE A 52 -23.85 9.36 -5.30
N ASN A 53 -23.91 8.95 -6.57
CA ASN A 53 -23.92 7.54 -6.91
C ASN A 53 -22.59 6.87 -6.51
N GLY A 54 -22.63 5.96 -5.52
CA GLY A 54 -21.46 5.26 -4.97
C GLY A 54 -20.61 4.53 -6.01
N SER A 55 -21.20 4.10 -7.13
CA SER A 55 -20.46 3.48 -8.25
C SER A 55 -19.36 4.36 -8.86
N ILE A 56 -19.34 5.67 -8.55
CA ILE A 56 -18.25 6.57 -8.93
C ILE A 56 -16.90 6.11 -8.35
N ILE A 57 -16.88 5.56 -7.13
CA ILE A 57 -15.68 5.02 -6.48
C ILE A 57 -15.16 3.84 -7.29
N THR A 58 -16.04 2.88 -7.57
CA THR A 58 -15.71 1.72 -8.41
C THR A 58 -15.22 2.12 -9.81
N ARG A 59 -15.91 3.05 -10.47
CA ARG A 59 -15.56 3.49 -11.83
C ARG A 59 -14.22 4.19 -11.88
N THR A 60 -13.95 5.11 -10.96
CA THR A 60 -12.68 5.84 -10.93
C THR A 60 -11.51 4.91 -10.64
N TRP A 61 -11.67 3.90 -9.78
CA TRP A 61 -10.65 2.87 -9.58
C TRP A 61 -10.37 1.99 -10.80
N ILE A 62 -11.39 1.62 -11.58
CA ILE A 62 -11.18 0.92 -12.85
C ILE A 62 -10.28 1.76 -13.77
N ASN A 63 -10.47 3.09 -13.76
CA ASN A 63 -9.60 4.00 -14.50
C ASN A 63 -8.17 4.04 -13.92
N VAL A 64 -8.00 3.98 -12.59
CA VAL A 64 -6.68 3.84 -11.95
C VAL A 64 -5.96 2.61 -12.52
N ARG A 65 -6.63 1.45 -12.53
CA ARG A 65 -6.07 0.19 -13.07
C ARG A 65 -5.67 0.33 -14.54
N ALA A 66 -6.53 0.94 -15.36
CA ALA A 66 -6.23 1.17 -16.77
C ALA A 66 -5.03 2.13 -16.96
N CYS A 67 -4.98 3.21 -16.20
CA CYS A 67 -3.86 4.16 -16.21
C CYS A 67 -2.55 3.50 -15.78
N LEU A 68 -2.55 2.73 -14.69
CA LEU A 68 -1.36 2.01 -14.21
C LEU A 68 -0.85 1.02 -15.26
N ARG A 69 -1.76 0.27 -15.89
CA ARG A 69 -1.41 -0.66 -16.97
C ARG A 69 -0.69 0.04 -18.12
N ASN A 70 -1.20 1.20 -18.55
CA ASN A 70 -0.62 1.97 -19.65
C ASN A 70 0.68 2.68 -19.25
N THR A 71 0.80 3.10 -18.00
CA THR A 71 1.96 3.84 -17.50
C THR A 71 3.16 2.92 -17.27
N LEU A 72 2.93 1.72 -16.73
CA LEU A 72 4.00 0.85 -16.23
C LEU A 72 4.51 -0.20 -17.22
N ASP A 73 3.91 -0.34 -18.40
CA ASP A 73 4.13 -1.49 -19.29
C ASP A 73 4.25 -2.80 -18.50
N VAL A 74 3.13 -3.19 -17.88
CA VAL A 74 3.08 -4.30 -16.91
C VAL A 74 3.62 -5.61 -17.48
N ILE A 75 3.55 -5.81 -18.80
CA ILE A 75 4.09 -7.00 -19.45
C ILE A 75 5.62 -6.97 -19.41
N GLN A 76 6.22 -5.86 -19.86
CA GLN A 76 7.68 -5.70 -19.85
C GLN A 76 8.22 -5.68 -18.42
N PHE A 77 7.56 -4.96 -17.51
CA PHE A 77 7.91 -4.96 -16.08
C PHE A 77 7.88 -6.38 -15.50
N ASN A 78 6.87 -7.18 -15.83
CA ASN A 78 6.80 -8.56 -15.36
C ASN A 78 7.93 -9.44 -15.89
N MET A 79 8.23 -9.33 -17.19
CA MET A 79 9.32 -10.10 -17.79
C MET A 79 10.68 -9.72 -17.19
N ASP A 80 10.89 -8.44 -16.93
CA ASP A 80 12.12 -7.92 -16.35
C ASP A 80 12.25 -8.29 -14.87
N ALA A 81 11.17 -8.22 -14.10
CA ALA A 81 11.16 -8.63 -12.68
C ALA A 81 11.45 -10.12 -12.47
N ILE A 82 11.05 -11.00 -13.41
CA ILE A 82 11.42 -12.42 -13.37
C ILE A 82 12.94 -12.62 -13.54
N ARG A 83 13.58 -11.71 -14.27
CA ARG A 83 15.02 -11.73 -14.56
C ARG A 83 15.83 -10.92 -13.55
N LEU A 84 15.17 -10.16 -12.69
CA LEU A 84 15.81 -9.22 -11.80
C LEU A 84 16.64 -9.99 -10.75
N ASP A 85 17.89 -9.61 -10.61
CA ASP A 85 18.85 -10.14 -9.64
C ASP A 85 19.81 -9.01 -9.21
N ALA A 86 20.65 -9.28 -8.21
CA ALA A 86 21.58 -8.29 -7.67
C ALA A 86 22.56 -7.72 -8.72
N ASP A 87 22.92 -8.48 -9.75
CA ASP A 87 23.92 -8.11 -10.75
C ASP A 87 23.33 -7.26 -11.88
N ASN A 88 22.04 -7.39 -12.15
CA ASN A 88 21.36 -6.74 -13.27
C ASN A 88 20.30 -5.72 -12.86
N GLN A 89 20.00 -5.58 -11.56
CA GLN A 89 18.96 -4.72 -11.03
C GLN A 89 19.11 -3.25 -11.46
N ARG A 90 20.30 -2.67 -11.32
CA ARG A 90 20.54 -1.28 -11.74
C ARG A 90 20.29 -1.13 -13.24
N THR A 91 20.72 -2.09 -14.05
CA THR A 91 20.49 -2.07 -15.50
C THR A 91 19.01 -2.21 -15.84
N ILE A 92 18.25 -3.07 -15.16
CA ILE A 92 16.82 -3.26 -15.41
C ILE A 92 16.02 -2.04 -14.96
N LEU A 93 16.30 -1.50 -13.77
CA LEU A 93 15.58 -0.34 -13.23
C LEU A 93 15.96 0.98 -13.93
N ALA A 94 17.23 1.11 -14.35
CA ALA A 94 17.76 2.26 -15.08
C ALA A 94 17.66 2.16 -16.61
N LYS A 95 17.26 1.02 -17.19
CA LYS A 95 17.31 0.77 -18.65
C LYS A 95 16.62 1.86 -19.45
N SER A 96 17.41 2.75 -20.04
CA SER A 96 17.04 3.59 -21.18
C SER A 96 17.43 2.85 -22.45
N GLY A 97 16.46 2.31 -23.18
CA GLY A 97 16.71 1.64 -24.47
C GLY A 97 16.87 2.63 -25.62
N ASP A 98 17.77 2.29 -26.52
CA ASP A 98 18.18 2.89 -27.81
C ASP A 98 17.08 3.22 -28.85
N GLY A 99 15.98 3.85 -28.42
CA GLY A 99 15.07 4.56 -29.33
C GLY A 99 13.91 3.75 -29.89
N ARG A 100 13.55 2.59 -29.32
CA ARG A 100 12.24 1.96 -29.58
C ARG A 100 11.56 1.50 -28.28
N CYS A 101 10.78 2.42 -27.72
CA CYS A 101 9.69 2.23 -26.74
C CYS A 101 9.92 1.30 -25.54
N VAL A 102 10.83 1.60 -24.61
CA VAL A 102 10.69 1.29 -23.16
C VAL A 102 11.56 2.29 -22.38
N GLY A 103 10.94 3.23 -21.66
CA GLY A 103 11.65 4.11 -20.73
C GLY A 103 12.01 3.33 -19.47
N SER A 104 13.10 3.71 -18.79
CA SER A 104 13.48 3.16 -17.49
C SER A 104 12.26 3.01 -16.57
N HIS A 105 12.15 1.86 -15.88
CA HIS A 105 10.99 1.55 -15.04
C HIS A 105 10.74 2.65 -14.00
N CYS A 106 11.79 3.30 -13.50
CA CYS A 106 11.66 4.32 -12.46
C CYS A 106 10.95 5.62 -12.84
N PRO A 107 11.23 6.29 -13.96
CA PRO A 107 10.39 7.38 -14.48
C PRO A 107 8.91 7.04 -14.64
N ASN A 108 8.57 5.81 -15.02
CA ASN A 108 7.16 5.39 -15.12
C ASN A 108 6.56 5.08 -13.74
N LEU A 109 7.31 4.42 -12.86
CA LEU A 109 6.92 4.19 -11.46
C LEU A 109 6.70 5.52 -10.71
N ARG A 110 7.55 6.53 -10.93
CA ARG A 110 7.40 7.88 -10.35
C ARG A 110 6.16 8.61 -10.88
N LYS A 111 5.64 8.24 -12.06
CA LYS A 111 4.38 8.80 -12.61
C LYS A 111 3.14 8.03 -12.17
N ALA A 112 3.27 6.77 -11.74
CA ALA A 112 2.16 5.91 -11.35
C ALA A 112 1.22 6.50 -10.29
N PRO A 113 1.70 7.27 -9.29
CA PRO A 113 0.81 7.94 -8.32
C PRO A 113 -0.23 8.87 -8.96
N ASN A 114 0.08 9.48 -10.11
CA ASN A 114 -0.86 10.35 -10.83
C ASN A 114 -2.09 9.60 -11.34
N CYS A 115 -1.99 8.27 -11.50
CA CYS A 115 -3.14 7.46 -11.87
C CYS A 115 -4.23 7.44 -10.80
N PHE A 116 -3.91 7.73 -9.54
CA PHE A 116 -4.85 7.74 -8.42
C PHE A 116 -5.61 9.07 -8.30
N GLU A 117 -5.18 10.14 -8.99
CA GLU A 117 -5.78 11.47 -8.86
C GLU A 117 -7.30 11.49 -9.08
N PRO A 118 -7.87 10.87 -10.13
CA PRO A 118 -9.31 10.89 -10.35
C PRO A 118 -10.10 10.15 -9.25
N PHE A 119 -9.50 9.10 -8.69
CA PHE A 119 -10.08 8.36 -7.55
C PHE A 119 -10.03 9.22 -6.29
N MET A 120 -8.90 9.88 -6.01
CA MET A 120 -8.75 10.77 -4.86
C MET A 120 -9.73 11.94 -4.90
N VAL A 121 -9.98 12.51 -6.07
CA VAL A 121 -10.99 13.58 -6.26
C VAL A 121 -12.41 13.06 -5.96
N ALA A 122 -12.76 11.87 -6.45
CA ALA A 122 -14.07 11.28 -6.18
C ALA A 122 -14.26 10.97 -4.68
N VAL A 123 -13.25 10.37 -4.05
CA VAL A 123 -13.28 10.09 -2.60
C VAL A 123 -13.43 11.39 -1.81
N LYS A 124 -12.68 12.45 -2.13
CA LYS A 124 -12.78 13.75 -1.44
C LYS A 124 -14.19 14.35 -1.49
N GLY A 125 -14.91 14.17 -2.61
CA GLY A 125 -16.31 14.60 -2.72
C GLY A 125 -17.25 13.81 -1.81
N CYS A 126 -16.94 12.53 -1.58
CA CYS A 126 -17.81 11.60 -0.84
C CYS A 126 -17.52 11.58 0.67
N VAL A 127 -16.27 11.40 1.10
CA VAL A 127 -15.97 11.21 2.51
C VAL A 127 -15.81 12.55 3.26
N PRO A 128 -16.03 12.59 4.58
CA PRO A 128 -15.67 13.74 5.40
C PRO A 128 -14.16 13.99 5.39
N GLU A 129 -13.74 15.25 5.51
CA GLU A 129 -12.31 15.64 5.48
C GLU A 129 -11.47 14.84 6.49
N LYS A 130 -12.01 14.65 7.71
CA LYS A 130 -11.34 13.85 8.75
C LYS A 130 -11.06 12.42 8.31
N ASN A 131 -11.82 11.83 7.40
CA ASN A 131 -11.59 10.46 6.93
C ASN A 131 -10.86 10.44 5.58
N TYR A 132 -10.87 11.57 4.85
CA TYR A 132 -10.08 11.75 3.64
C TYR A 132 -8.57 11.63 3.89
N GLU A 133 -8.07 12.13 5.03
CA GLU A 133 -6.66 12.02 5.44
C GLU A 133 -6.14 10.56 5.40
N ILE A 134 -7.00 9.56 5.62
CA ILE A 134 -6.61 8.13 5.56
C ILE A 134 -6.27 7.73 4.11
N PHE A 135 -7.06 8.20 3.15
CA PHE A 135 -6.81 7.95 1.73
C PHE A 135 -5.58 8.72 1.25
N GLU A 136 -5.35 9.93 1.77
CA GLU A 136 -4.13 10.70 1.49
C GLU A 136 -2.90 10.00 2.04
N ALA A 137 -2.95 9.47 3.27
CA ALA A 137 -1.86 8.69 3.84
C ALA A 137 -1.56 7.42 3.03
N LEU A 138 -2.61 6.72 2.55
CA LEU A 138 -2.45 5.54 1.69
C LEU A 138 -1.75 5.89 0.37
N ARG A 139 -2.16 6.99 -0.28
CA ARG A 139 -1.50 7.49 -1.49
C ARG A 139 -0.05 7.90 -1.21
N GLY A 140 0.19 8.67 -0.15
CA GLY A 140 1.52 9.14 0.23
C GLY A 140 2.47 7.98 0.57
N TRP A 141 1.95 6.90 1.14
CA TRP A 141 2.71 5.67 1.33
C TRP A 141 3.08 4.99 0.01
N ILE A 142 2.14 4.85 -0.95
CA ILE A 142 2.44 4.31 -2.29
C ILE A 142 3.54 5.15 -2.96
N GLU A 143 3.42 6.48 -2.91
CA GLU A 143 4.43 7.41 -3.43
C GLU A 143 5.80 7.21 -2.76
N SER A 144 5.80 7.04 -1.44
CA SER A 144 7.03 6.82 -0.66
C SER A 144 7.70 5.49 -1.02
N VAL A 145 6.93 4.41 -1.16
CA VAL A 145 7.45 3.09 -1.56
C VAL A 145 8.05 3.14 -2.96
N LEU A 146 7.35 3.74 -3.91
CA LEU A 146 7.84 3.88 -5.29
C LEU A 146 9.09 4.78 -5.33
N GLY A 147 9.10 5.86 -4.56
CA GLY A 147 10.25 6.73 -4.39
C GLY A 147 11.46 6.00 -3.81
N HIS A 148 11.24 5.14 -2.79
CA HIS A 148 12.29 4.32 -2.20
C HIS A 148 12.85 3.30 -3.19
N VAL A 149 11.97 2.54 -3.88
CA VAL A 149 12.36 1.57 -4.91
C VAL A 149 13.20 2.21 -6.00
N CYS A 150 12.87 3.45 -6.35
CA CYS A 150 13.54 4.18 -7.42
C CYS A 150 14.61 5.15 -6.95
N LYS A 151 14.95 5.17 -5.66
CA LYS A 151 16.05 5.99 -5.16
C LYS A 151 17.35 5.48 -5.75
N ASP A 152 18.15 6.38 -6.33
CA ASP A 152 19.42 6.06 -7.00
C ASP A 152 19.28 4.92 -8.02
N ASP A 153 18.18 4.94 -8.78
CA ASP A 153 17.77 3.93 -9.77
C ASP A 153 17.79 2.49 -9.23
N GLY A 154 17.38 2.36 -7.97
CA GLY A 154 17.24 1.09 -7.28
C GLY A 154 18.51 0.58 -6.61
N ALA A 155 19.53 1.41 -6.41
CA ALA A 155 20.75 0.99 -5.71
C ALA A 155 20.52 0.51 -4.25
N HIS A 156 19.38 0.88 -3.65
CA HIS A 156 19.05 0.57 -2.24
C HIS A 156 18.28 -0.74 -2.06
N ILE A 157 17.85 -1.38 -3.14
CA ILE A 157 17.20 -2.69 -3.07
C ILE A 157 18.25 -3.72 -3.46
N VAL A 158 18.31 -4.83 -2.73
CA VAL A 158 19.04 -6.02 -3.17
C VAL A 158 18.00 -7.08 -3.40
N TYR A 159 17.63 -7.29 -4.64
CA TYR A 159 16.65 -8.31 -4.96
C TYR A 159 17.29 -9.68 -4.99
N ASP A 160 16.82 -10.52 -4.08
CA ASP A 160 17.07 -11.95 -4.06
C ASP A 160 15.73 -12.63 -4.29
N ARG A 161 15.61 -13.34 -5.41
CA ARG A 161 14.36 -13.99 -5.81
C ARG A 161 13.89 -15.00 -4.78
N VAL A 162 14.78 -15.80 -4.21
CA VAL A 162 14.43 -16.85 -3.24
C VAL A 162 13.92 -16.20 -1.95
N LYS A 163 14.62 -15.17 -1.47
CA LYS A 163 14.16 -14.39 -0.31
C LYS A 163 12.85 -13.69 -0.60
N HIS A 164 12.70 -13.07 -1.77
CA HIS A 164 11.47 -12.38 -2.16
C HIS A 164 10.26 -13.31 -2.19
N GLU A 165 10.40 -14.51 -2.78
CA GLU A 165 9.35 -15.54 -2.79
C GLU A 165 9.02 -16.04 -1.37
N LYS A 166 10.04 -16.27 -0.53
CA LYS A 166 9.84 -16.63 0.88
C LYS A 166 9.08 -15.54 1.63
N CYS A 167 9.56 -14.30 1.58
CA CYS A 167 8.96 -13.15 2.24
C CYS A 167 7.51 -12.93 1.79
N THR A 168 7.22 -13.10 0.50
CA THR A 168 5.86 -13.07 -0.03
C THR A 168 4.94 -14.11 0.64
N ASN A 169 5.41 -15.36 0.75
CA ASN A 169 4.60 -16.45 1.30
C ASN A 169 4.38 -16.30 2.81
N GLU A 170 5.35 -15.75 3.53
CA GLU A 170 5.32 -15.60 4.98
C GLU A 170 4.68 -14.29 5.45
N LEU A 171 4.59 -13.27 4.58
CA LEU A 171 4.11 -11.92 4.92
C LEU A 171 2.77 -11.93 5.64
N GLY A 172 1.80 -12.72 5.17
CA GLY A 172 0.49 -12.83 5.81
C GLY A 172 0.56 -13.39 7.23
N GLY A 173 1.44 -14.37 7.47
CA GLY A 173 1.69 -14.91 8.80
C GLY A 173 2.36 -13.87 9.72
N TYR A 174 3.36 -13.16 9.22
CA TYR A 174 4.03 -12.10 9.98
C TYR A 174 3.11 -10.95 10.33
N ILE A 175 2.25 -10.52 9.41
CA ILE A 175 1.25 -9.49 9.70
C ILE A 175 0.29 -9.97 10.79
N PHE A 176 -0.17 -11.22 10.74
CA PHE A 176 -1.06 -11.75 11.78
C PHE A 176 -0.36 -11.90 13.14
N GLU A 177 0.88 -12.36 13.18
CA GLU A 177 1.67 -12.51 14.40
C GLU A 177 2.04 -11.17 15.05
N CYS A 178 2.41 -10.19 14.23
CA CYS A 178 2.84 -8.87 14.67
C CYS A 178 1.71 -7.85 14.76
N ALA A 179 0.54 -8.17 14.22
CA ALA A 179 -0.65 -7.38 14.43
C ALA A 179 -0.83 -7.17 15.94
N ALA A 180 -0.94 -5.92 16.33
CA ALA A 180 -1.46 -5.61 17.65
C ALA A 180 -2.93 -6.02 17.65
N LEU A 181 -3.23 -7.29 17.92
CA LEU A 181 -4.60 -7.79 18.05
C LEU A 181 -5.39 -6.89 19.02
N ASN A 182 -4.74 -6.34 20.06
CA ASN A 182 -5.37 -5.38 20.96
C ASN A 182 -5.73 -4.03 20.31
N ILE A 183 -5.01 -3.61 19.28
CA ILE A 183 -5.35 -2.43 18.46
C ILE A 183 -6.46 -2.81 17.47
N ILE A 184 -6.31 -3.91 16.73
CA ILE A 184 -7.32 -4.32 15.73
C ILE A 184 -8.67 -4.65 16.39
N ASN A 185 -8.65 -5.18 17.61
CA ASN A 185 -9.87 -5.52 18.35
C ASN A 185 -10.48 -4.31 19.07
N LYS A 186 -9.73 -3.23 19.27
CA LYS A 186 -10.22 -2.02 19.91
C LYS A 186 -10.74 -1.12 18.80
N GLN A 187 -12.06 -1.00 18.67
CA GLN A 187 -12.63 0.02 17.79
C GLN A 187 -12.27 1.38 18.36
N TYR A 188 -11.56 2.20 17.57
CA TYR A 188 -11.22 3.55 17.98
C TYR A 188 -12.28 4.54 17.49
N ASP A 189 -12.67 5.48 18.34
CA ASP A 189 -13.60 6.54 17.93
C ASP A 189 -12.86 7.66 17.18
N ASP A 190 -11.60 7.93 17.54
CA ASP A 190 -10.75 8.96 16.92
C ASP A 190 -9.25 8.61 17.00
N ARG A 191 -8.60 8.46 15.84
CA ARG A 191 -7.14 8.26 15.71
C ARG A 191 -6.30 9.43 16.24
N LYS A 192 -6.88 10.62 16.41
CA LYS A 192 -6.22 11.79 17.00
C LYS A 192 -6.26 11.78 18.53
N ALA A 193 -6.95 10.83 19.15
CA ALA A 193 -7.09 10.70 20.60
C ALA A 193 -6.68 9.32 21.13
N LEU A 194 -5.62 8.73 20.56
CA LEU A 194 -5.04 7.47 21.01
C LEU A 194 -4.33 7.67 22.35
N THR A 195 -4.44 6.68 23.24
CA THR A 195 -3.73 6.69 24.52
C THR A 195 -2.25 6.36 24.33
N GLU A 196 -1.43 6.64 25.34
CA GLU A 196 -0.02 6.24 25.34
C GLU A 196 0.15 4.72 25.17
N GLU A 197 -0.76 3.92 25.76
CA GLU A 197 -0.76 2.47 25.62
C GLU A 197 -1.07 2.03 24.17
N ASP A 198 -1.99 2.73 23.51
CA ASP A 198 -2.33 2.48 22.11
C ASP A 198 -1.12 2.79 21.22
N CYS A 199 -0.47 3.93 21.42
CA CYS A 199 0.73 4.30 20.68
C CYS A 199 1.90 3.34 20.93
N GLY A 200 2.12 2.90 22.18
CA GLY A 200 3.10 1.87 22.49
C GLY A 200 2.80 0.54 21.79
N SER A 201 1.53 0.21 21.58
CA SER A 201 1.12 -0.99 20.84
C SER A 201 1.39 -0.86 19.33
N VAL A 202 1.18 0.33 18.75
CA VAL A 202 1.51 0.61 17.33
C VAL A 202 3.02 0.44 17.10
N VAL A 203 3.85 1.00 17.99
CA VAL A 203 5.30 0.91 17.92
C VAL A 203 5.77 -0.54 18.05
N ARG A 204 5.23 -1.31 19.01
CA ARG A 204 5.54 -2.75 19.14
C ARG A 204 5.16 -3.55 17.90
N ALA A 205 4.02 -3.26 17.29
CA ALA A 205 3.60 -3.92 16.05
C ALA A 205 4.55 -3.60 14.89
N LYS A 206 4.94 -2.33 14.74
CA LYS A 206 5.97 -1.88 13.79
C LYS A 206 7.28 -2.64 13.99
N ASP A 207 7.82 -2.64 15.20
CA ASP A 207 9.11 -3.25 15.51
C ASP A 207 9.07 -4.77 15.30
N CYS A 208 7.99 -5.44 15.71
CA CYS A 208 7.80 -6.86 15.45
C CYS A 208 7.87 -7.16 13.95
N LEU A 209 7.10 -6.43 13.14
CA LEU A 209 7.01 -6.70 11.70
C LEU A 209 8.32 -6.38 10.98
N LEU A 210 9.00 -5.30 11.37
CA LEU A 210 10.34 -4.97 10.84
C LEU A 210 11.38 -6.04 11.19
N ASN A 211 11.35 -6.57 12.41
CA ASN A 211 12.25 -7.65 12.81
C ASN A 211 12.01 -8.93 11.98
N LYS A 212 10.75 -9.31 11.77
CA LYS A 212 10.37 -10.46 10.92
C LYS A 212 10.74 -10.26 9.45
N LEU A 213 10.69 -9.03 8.96
CA LEU A 213 11.01 -8.66 7.58
C LEU A 213 12.46 -8.21 7.39
N SER A 214 13.34 -8.33 8.40
CA SER A 214 14.72 -7.82 8.35
C SER A 214 15.51 -8.32 7.14
N GLU A 215 15.27 -9.56 6.69
CA GLU A 215 15.89 -10.14 5.49
C GLU A 215 15.13 -9.83 4.18
N CYS A 216 13.97 -9.18 4.28
CA CYS A 216 13.00 -8.99 3.21
C CYS A 216 13.09 -7.61 2.51
N SER A 217 14.26 -6.97 2.50
CA SER A 217 14.59 -5.70 1.80
C SER A 217 13.38 -4.77 1.54
N VAL A 218 12.79 -4.83 0.34
CA VAL A 218 11.68 -3.96 -0.07
C VAL A 218 10.42 -4.07 0.81
N PHE A 219 10.14 -5.24 1.38
CA PHE A 219 9.02 -5.43 2.31
C PHE A 219 9.27 -4.73 3.63
N ALA A 220 10.48 -4.83 4.21
CA ALA A 220 10.83 -4.09 5.42
C ALA A 220 10.76 -2.57 5.19
N ALA A 221 11.29 -2.09 4.05
CA ALA A 221 11.20 -0.69 3.68
C ALA A 221 9.74 -0.23 3.53
N ALA A 222 8.90 -1.03 2.85
CA ALA A 222 7.49 -0.70 2.67
C ALA A 222 6.71 -0.71 3.99
N THR A 223 7.01 -1.64 4.91
CA THR A 223 6.47 -1.69 6.26
C THR A 223 6.88 -0.47 7.07
N GLN A 224 8.16 -0.10 7.06
CA GLN A 224 8.65 1.10 7.74
C GLN A 224 7.88 2.34 7.26
N LEU A 225 7.80 2.51 5.94
CA LEU A 225 7.11 3.64 5.32
C LEU A 225 5.61 3.63 5.61
N PHE A 226 4.98 2.45 5.71
CA PHE A 226 3.58 2.32 6.10
C PHE A 226 3.37 2.88 7.50
N TYR A 227 4.12 2.38 8.49
CA TYR A 227 3.98 2.83 9.86
C TYR A 227 4.36 4.31 10.04
N ASP A 228 5.36 4.81 9.32
CA ASP A 228 5.74 6.22 9.38
C ASP A 228 4.63 7.14 8.84
N ASN A 229 3.98 6.76 7.73
CA ASN A 229 2.82 7.49 7.21
C ASN A 229 1.60 7.37 8.13
N PHE A 230 1.38 6.17 8.69
CA PHE A 230 0.27 5.93 9.60
C PHE A 230 0.42 6.77 10.88
N ILE A 231 1.56 6.69 11.54
CA ILE A 231 1.83 7.41 12.79
C ILE A 231 1.62 8.92 12.61
N ARG A 232 2.02 9.48 11.45
CA ARG A 232 1.84 10.92 11.13
C ARG A 232 0.39 11.37 11.13
N ILE A 233 -0.57 10.49 10.82
CA ILE A 233 -2.00 10.84 10.84
C ILE A 233 -2.69 10.55 12.18
N THR A 234 -1.94 10.09 13.18
CA THR A 234 -2.42 9.76 14.53
C THR A 234 -1.85 10.72 15.58
N SER A 235 -2.28 10.56 16.84
CA SER A 235 -1.67 11.22 18.00
C SER A 235 -0.30 10.63 18.42
N CYS A 236 0.13 9.52 17.81
CA CYS A 236 1.37 8.82 18.17
C CYS A 236 2.65 9.43 17.59
N ILE A 237 2.58 10.61 16.98
CA ILE A 237 3.72 11.26 16.30
C ILE A 237 4.92 11.52 17.23
N GLY A 238 4.69 11.67 18.53
CA GLY A 238 5.75 11.83 19.54
C GLY A 238 6.24 10.53 20.18
N SER A 239 5.67 9.38 19.80
CA SER A 239 5.96 8.07 20.38
C SER A 239 6.85 7.19 19.49
N ALA A 240 7.21 7.68 18.30
CA ALA A 240 7.87 6.95 17.23
C ALA A 240 9.36 7.23 17.09
#